data_AF-A0A8I1W9Y1-F1
#
_entry.id   AF-A0A8I1W9Y1-F1
#
_cell.length_a   1.000
_cell.length_b   1.000
_cell.length_c   1.000
_cell.angle_alpha   90.00
_cell.angle_beta   90.00
_cell.angle_gamma   90.00
#
_symmetry.space_group_name_H-M   'P 1'
#
loop_
_entity.id
_entity.type
_entity.pdbx_description
1 polymer ?
#
loop_
_entity_poly.entity_id
_entity_poly.type
_entity_poly.pdbx_seq_one_letter_code
_entity_poly.pdbx_strand_id
1 'polypeptide(L)' 'RGVTLPKRDLQPGDLVLCRTGRGPIGLHVCIYADDDSFIRASTSAGVIKSSLNTHYWRQAYWQSRRL' A
#
# COMPACT_ATOMS: atom_id res chain seq x y z
N ARG A 1 -2.58 -18.47 -4.45
CA ARG A 1 -1.42 -17.56 -4.23
C ARG A 1 -1.71 -16.32 -5.07
N GLY A 2 -1.70 -15.11 -4.49
CA GLY A 2 -2.12 -13.92 -5.23
C GLY A 2 -1.19 -13.53 -6.38
N VAL A 3 -1.76 -12.96 -7.44
CA VAL A 3 -1.09 -12.53 -8.67
C VAL A 3 -0.38 -11.19 -8.45
N THR A 4 0.84 -11.03 -8.96
CA THR A 4 1.53 -9.72 -8.97
C THR A 4 0.86 -8.82 -10.00
N LEU A 5 0.57 -7.59 -9.62
CA LEU A 5 0.01 -6.58 -10.53
C LEU A 5 1.01 -5.43 -10.72
N PRO A 6 1.17 -4.90 -11.94
CA PRO A 6 1.83 -3.61 -12.13
C PRO A 6 0.94 -2.50 -11.57
N LYS A 7 1.55 -1.38 -11.16
CA LYS A 7 0.85 -0.26 -10.51
C LYS A 7 -0.34 0.26 -11.35
N ARG A 8 -0.20 0.27 -12.68
CA ARG A 8 -1.24 0.73 -13.62
C ARG A 8 -2.50 -0.14 -13.68
N ASP A 9 -2.42 -1.40 -13.22
CA ASP A 9 -3.53 -2.35 -13.27
C ASP A 9 -4.23 -2.51 -11.90
N LEU A 10 -3.87 -1.64 -10.94
CA LEU A 10 -4.46 -1.61 -9.61
C LEU A 10 -5.95 -1.29 -9.68
N GLN A 11 -6.73 -2.07 -8.93
CA GLN A 11 -8.16 -1.88 -8.73
C GLN A 11 -8.48 -1.80 -7.23
N PRO A 12 -9.60 -1.16 -6.86
CA PRO A 12 -10.08 -1.15 -5.48
C PRO A 12 -10.06 -2.57 -4.88
N GLY A 13 -9.47 -2.72 -3.71
CA GLY A 13 -9.34 -4.01 -3.01
C GLY A 13 -8.00 -4.72 -3.18
N ASP A 14 -7.15 -4.31 -4.12
CA ASP A 14 -5.81 -4.89 -4.27
C ASP A 14 -4.93 -4.59 -3.06
N LEU A 15 -4.03 -5.53 -2.73
CA LEU A 15 -3.07 -5.34 -1.66
C LEU A 15 -1.85 -4.58 -2.19
N VAL A 16 -1.52 -3.48 -1.52
CA VAL A 16 -0.30 -2.70 -1.77
C VAL A 16 0.69 -2.97 -0.64
N LEU A 17 1.84 -3.53 -1.00
CA LEU A 17 2.91 -3.87 -0.07
C LEU A 17 3.98 -2.78 -0.10
N CYS A 18 4.37 -2.31 1.08
CA CYS A 18 5.34 -1.24 1.26
C CYS A 18 6.47 -1.67 2.20
N ARG A 19 7.70 -1.22 1.92
CA ARG A 19 8.87 -1.30 2.78
C ARG A 19 8.99 0.00 3.56
N THR A 20 8.47 0.03 4.77
CA THR A 20 8.44 1.25 5.60
C THR A 20 9.62 1.35 6.57
N GLY A 21 10.35 0.24 6.78
CA GLY A 21 11.41 0.15 7.79
C GLY A 21 10.89 0.22 9.23
N ARG A 22 9.57 0.13 9.43
CA ARG A 22 8.92 0.17 10.75
C ARG A 22 8.39 -1.21 11.15
N GLY A 23 8.44 -1.52 12.44
CA GLY A 23 7.98 -2.79 13.00
C GLY A 23 8.96 -3.95 12.77
N PRO A 24 8.65 -5.17 13.26
CA PRO A 24 9.59 -6.29 13.36
C PRO A 24 10.19 -6.75 12.02
N ILE A 25 9.45 -6.59 10.92
CA ILE A 25 9.85 -7.03 9.58
C ILE A 25 9.97 -5.88 8.57
N GLY A 26 9.76 -4.63 9.01
CA GLY A 26 9.87 -3.43 8.15
C GLY A 26 8.84 -3.33 7.01
N LEU A 27 7.83 -4.21 6.98
CA LEU A 27 6.80 -4.26 5.95
C LEU A 27 5.47 -3.69 6.44
N HIS A 28 4.72 -3.12 5.50
CA HIS A 28 3.38 -2.64 5.74
C HIS A 28 2.46 -2.99 4.58
N VAL A 29 1.22 -3.38 4.88
CA VAL A 29 0.22 -3.76 3.88
C VAL A 29 -0.93 -2.77 3.93
N CYS A 30 -1.37 -2.34 2.75
CA CYS A 30 -2.50 -1.44 2.56
C CYS A 30 -3.47 -2.03 1.55
N ILE A 31 -4.70 -1.53 1.55
CA ILE A 31 -5.72 -1.86 0.55
C ILE A 31 -5.83 -0.70 -0.43
N TYR A 32 -5.64 -0.94 -1.72
CA TYR A 32 -5.84 0.06 -2.76
C TYR A 32 -7.30 0.51 -2.79
N ALA A 33 -7.53 1.81 -2.90
CA ALA A 33 -8.86 2.40 -2.98
C ALA A 33 -9.11 2.88 -4.42
N ASP A 34 -8.62 4.07 -4.77
CA ASP A 34 -8.86 4.76 -6.05
C ASP A 34 -7.74 5.78 -6.28
N ASP A 35 -7.54 6.30 -7.49
CA ASP A 35 -6.65 7.45 -7.76
C ASP A 35 -5.28 7.42 -7.05
N ASP A 36 -4.56 6.30 -7.16
CA ASP A 36 -3.28 6.09 -6.47
C ASP A 36 -3.35 6.20 -4.94
N SER A 37 -4.52 6.05 -4.36
CA SER A 37 -4.77 6.10 -2.93
C SER A 37 -5.04 4.72 -2.36
N PHE A 38 -4.84 4.61 -1.05
CA PHE A 38 -4.97 3.36 -0.33
C PHE A 38 -5.38 3.63 1.12
N ILE A 39 -6.05 2.64 1.71
CA ILE A 39 -6.43 2.61 3.10
C ILE A 39 -5.34 1.87 3.87
N ARG A 40 -4.89 2.46 4.98
CA ARG A 40 -3.84 1.92 5.84
C ARG A 40 -4.18 2.06 7.32
N ALA A 41 -3.63 1.15 8.12
CA ALA A 41 -3.63 1.27 9.57
C ALA A 41 -2.41 2.10 10.01
N SER A 42 -2.64 3.36 10.39
CA SER A 42 -1.65 4.23 11.02
C SER A 42 -1.51 3.90 12.49
N THR A 43 -0.27 3.87 12.98
CA THR A 43 0.02 3.67 14.40
C THR A 43 -0.41 4.84 15.29
N SER A 44 -0.58 6.03 14.72
CA SER A 44 -0.95 7.24 15.46
C SER A 44 -2.36 7.77 15.17
N ALA A 45 -2.94 7.42 14.02
CA ALA A 45 -4.18 8.02 13.53
C ALA A 45 -5.28 6.98 13.24
N GLY A 46 -5.06 5.71 13.56
CA GLY A 46 -5.99 4.64 13.22
C GLY A 46 -6.07 4.41 11.71
N VAL A 47 -7.26 4.04 11.22
CA VAL A 47 -7.48 3.73 9.80
C VAL A 47 -7.63 5.02 9.01
N ILE A 48 -6.74 5.25 8.05
CA ILE A 48 -6.70 6.47 7.24
C ILE A 48 -6.52 6.15 5.75
N LYS A 49 -7.02 7.03 4.88
CA LYS A 49 -6.74 7.04 3.44
C LYS A 49 -5.48 7.86 3.18
N SER A 50 -4.58 7.38 2.34
CA SER A 50 -3.30 8.02 2.00
C SER A 50 -3.01 7.87 0.51
N SER A 51 -2.18 8.75 -0.05
CA SER A 51 -1.79 8.70 -1.48
C SER A 51 -0.39 8.09 -1.68
N LEU A 52 -0.28 7.17 -2.64
CA LEU A 52 0.97 6.61 -3.13
C LEU A 52 1.84 7.68 -3.78
N ASN A 53 1.27 8.81 -4.18
CA ASN A 53 2.00 9.88 -4.86
C ASN A 53 2.74 10.82 -3.90
N THR A 54 2.58 10.64 -2.58
CA THR A 54 3.42 11.37 -1.61
C THR A 54 4.87 10.83 -1.63
N HIS A 55 5.86 11.69 -1.38
CA HIS A 55 7.28 11.31 -1.43
C HIS A 55 7.60 10.04 -0.62
N TYR A 56 7.10 9.98 0.62
CA TYR A 56 7.28 8.83 1.51
C TYR A 56 6.73 7.53 0.91
N TRP A 57 5.48 7.55 0.42
CA TRP A 57 4.82 6.34 -0.08
C TRP A 57 5.31 5.93 -1.47
N ARG A 58 5.75 6.87 -2.32
CA ARG A 58 6.43 6.54 -3.58
C ARG A 58 7.70 5.75 -3.35
N GLN A 59 8.47 6.11 -2.32
CA GLN A 59 9.70 5.40 -1.97
C GLN A 59 9.44 4.08 -1.24
N ALA A 60 8.40 4.03 -0.42
CA ALA A 60 8.06 2.83 0.33
C ALA A 60 7.37 1.76 -0.51
N TYR A 61 6.69 2.12 -1.61
CA TYR A 61 5.97 1.17 -2.47
C TYR A 61 6.92 0.08 -2.98
N TRP A 62 6.49 -1.19 -2.85
CA TRP A 62 7.27 -2.34 -3.30
C TRP A 62 6.57 -3.14 -4.39
N GLN A 63 5.35 -3.60 -4.14
CA GLN A 63 4.60 -4.43 -5.09
C GLN A 63 3.11 -4.44 -4.77
N SER A 64 2.31 -4.87 -5.74
CA SER A 64 0.87 -5.04 -5.60
C SER A 64 0.44 -6.48 -5.86
N ARG A 65 -0.61 -6.92 -5.16
CA ARG A 65 -1.12 -8.29 -5.24
C ARG A 65 -2.65 -8.31 -5.28
N ARG A 66 -3.23 -9.15 -6.15
CA ARG A 66 -4.65 -9.53 -6.12
C ARG A 66 -4.78 -11.00 -5.76
N LEU A 67 -5.70 -11.33 -4.86
CA LEU A 67 -5.96 -12.71 -4.43
C LEU A 67 -6.65 -13.52 -5.52
#